data_AF-A0A7G7KNG6-F1
#
_entry.id   AF-A0A7G7KNG6-F1
#
_cell.length_a   1.000
_cell.length_b   1.000
_cell.length_c   1.000
_cell.angle_alpha   90.00
_cell.angle_beta   90.00
_cell.angle_gamma   90.00
#
_symmetry.space_group_name_H-M   'P 1'
#
loop_
_entity.id
_entity.type
_entity.pdbx_description
1 polymer ?
#
loop_
_entity_poly.entity_id
_entity_poly.type
_entity_poly.pdbx_seq_one_letter_code
_entity_poly.pdbx_strand_id
1 'polypeptide(L)'
;MSSSVSSAVRPFQPLSRALQLGLVLCLSTSVPAWAGSRPSMGEGRSAFAELEAEALSKLSREQRHRYFDDLRALQRRRFDQRQADLSRLEGCLNRTAKAKASSCFERQHRHDRARWRKELQALRQRYKLPVPPSHHQRPS
;
A
#
# COMPACT_ATOMS: atom_id res chain seq x y z
N MET A 1 52.90 -22.20 42.06
CA MET A 1 53.43 -22.70 40.78
C MET A 1 52.90 -21.82 39.68
N SER A 2 53.81 -21.22 38.93
CA SER A 2 53.63 -20.15 37.96
C SER A 2 52.80 -20.53 36.74
N SER A 3 52.06 -19.57 36.18
CA SER A 3 51.92 -19.37 34.73
C SER A 3 51.38 -17.98 34.41
N SER A 4 52.30 -17.07 34.06
CA SER A 4 52.06 -15.87 33.26
C SER A 4 52.07 -16.26 31.78
N VAL A 5 51.10 -15.81 30.98
CA VAL A 5 51.21 -15.62 29.52
C VAL A 5 50.23 -14.49 29.14
N SER A 6 50.67 -13.24 29.11
CA SER A 6 51.16 -12.50 27.93
C SER A 6 50.08 -12.16 26.90
N SER A 7 49.56 -10.93 27.01
CA SER A 7 48.93 -10.18 25.92
C SER A 7 49.89 -10.08 24.73
N ALA A 8 49.47 -10.56 23.56
CA ALA A 8 50.15 -10.33 22.31
C ALA A 8 49.26 -9.52 21.37
N VAL A 9 49.53 -8.22 21.37
CA VAL A 9 49.11 -7.23 20.37
C VAL A 9 49.49 -7.75 18.98
N ARG A 10 48.53 -7.89 18.08
CA ARG A 10 48.81 -8.22 16.67
C ARG A 10 49.35 -6.98 15.96
N PRO A 11 50.51 -7.07 15.28
CA PRO A 11 51.02 -5.97 14.48
C PRO A 11 50.21 -5.81 13.19
N PHE A 12 49.79 -4.58 12.95
CA PHE A 12 49.44 -4.03 11.65
C PHE A 12 50.67 -4.12 10.73
N GLN A 13 50.53 -4.76 9.57
CA GLN A 13 51.43 -4.57 8.44
C GLN A 13 50.60 -4.33 7.17
N PRO A 14 50.94 -3.31 6.34
CA PRO A 14 50.11 -2.80 5.26
C PRO A 14 50.50 -3.43 3.93
N LEU A 15 49.55 -4.10 3.25
CA LEU A 15 49.68 -4.35 1.81
C LEU A 15 49.14 -3.13 1.05
N SER A 16 50.07 -2.25 0.76
CA SER A 16 49.93 -1.12 -0.14
C SER A 16 49.63 -1.57 -1.58
N ARG A 17 48.80 -0.76 -2.24
CA ARG A 17 48.63 -0.61 -3.70
C ARG A 17 47.66 -1.57 -4.40
N ALA A 18 46.38 -1.23 -4.30
CA ALA A 18 45.55 -0.88 -5.45
C ALA A 18 44.25 -0.26 -4.92
N LEU A 19 43.71 0.74 -5.63
CA LEU A 19 42.43 1.43 -5.35
C LEU A 19 42.51 2.62 -4.38
N GLN A 20 43.54 3.46 -4.53
CA GLN A 20 43.25 4.90 -4.53
C GLN A 20 42.69 5.25 -5.92
N LEU A 21 41.45 5.74 -5.95
CA LEU A 21 40.94 6.84 -6.79
C LEU A 21 39.44 6.66 -6.97
N GLY A 22 38.68 7.70 -6.64
CA GLY A 22 37.29 7.83 -7.10
C GLY A 22 36.23 7.99 -6.01
N LEU A 23 36.52 8.73 -4.94
CA LEU A 23 35.48 9.39 -4.16
C LEU A 23 34.87 10.49 -5.03
N VAL A 24 33.92 10.12 -5.89
CA VAL A 24 33.06 11.06 -6.63
C VAL A 24 31.65 10.89 -6.11
N LEU A 25 31.24 11.86 -5.29
CA LEU A 25 29.84 12.11 -4.98
C LEU A 25 29.08 12.35 -6.29
N CYS A 26 28.35 11.37 -6.76
CA CYS A 26 27.21 11.60 -7.65
C CYS A 26 25.95 11.48 -6.81
N LEU A 27 25.45 12.63 -6.35
CA LEU A 27 24.03 12.84 -6.13
C LEU A 27 23.33 12.61 -7.47
N SER A 28 22.86 11.39 -7.69
CA SER A 28 21.84 11.11 -8.69
C SER A 28 20.78 10.27 -8.02
N THR A 29 19.72 10.96 -7.60
CA THR A 29 18.42 10.39 -7.25
C THR A 29 17.94 9.50 -8.39
N SER A 30 18.23 8.20 -8.30
CA SER A 30 17.56 7.17 -9.06
C SER A 30 16.15 7.02 -8.48
N VAL A 31 15.27 7.92 -8.91
CA VAL A 31 13.82 7.71 -8.81
C VAL A 31 13.55 6.37 -9.47
N PRO A 32 13.04 5.37 -8.76
CA PRO A 32 12.96 4.05 -9.34
C PRO A 32 11.85 4.05 -10.40
N ALA A 33 12.24 3.68 -11.62
CA ALA A 33 11.46 3.68 -12.84
C ALA A 33 10.40 2.58 -12.87
N TRP A 34 9.44 2.63 -11.94
CA TRP A 34 8.15 1.90 -12.06
C TRP A 34 7.09 2.75 -12.77
N ALA A 35 7.46 3.97 -13.18
CA ALA A 35 6.63 4.88 -13.98
C ALA A 35 6.77 4.62 -15.49
N GLY A 36 7.06 3.39 -15.89
CA GLY A 36 7.14 2.96 -17.28
C GLY A 36 5.98 2.05 -17.65
N SER A 37 5.05 2.57 -18.45
CA SER A 37 4.16 1.80 -19.32
C SER A 37 3.01 1.05 -18.66
N ARG A 38 2.03 1.79 -18.11
CA ARG A 38 0.63 1.31 -18.14
C ARG A 38 0.01 1.77 -19.47
N PRO A 39 -0.67 0.87 -20.20
CA PRO A 39 -1.29 1.24 -21.46
C PRO A 39 -2.31 2.35 -21.24
N SER A 40 -2.47 3.20 -22.26
CA SER A 40 -3.44 4.28 -22.39
C SER A 40 -4.86 3.82 -22.01
N MET A 41 -5.16 3.91 -20.71
CA MET A 41 -6.46 3.87 -20.03
C MET A 41 -6.42 4.91 -18.90
N GLY A 42 -5.67 6.00 -19.11
CA GLY A 42 -5.29 6.99 -18.09
C GLY A 42 -6.16 8.24 -18.09
N GLU A 43 -6.70 8.64 -19.25
CA GLU A 43 -7.40 9.93 -19.40
C GLU A 43 -8.66 10.02 -18.54
N GLY A 44 -9.45 8.95 -18.44
CA GLY A 44 -10.63 8.93 -17.56
C GLY A 44 -10.28 8.94 -16.06
N ARG A 45 -9.13 8.39 -15.67
CA ARG A 45 -8.67 8.38 -14.27
C ARG A 45 -8.06 9.72 -13.86
N SER A 46 -7.38 10.42 -14.78
CA SER A 46 -6.89 11.78 -14.53
C SER A 46 -8.02 12.79 -14.46
N ALA A 47 -8.97 12.75 -15.41
CA ALA A 47 -10.11 13.67 -15.42
C ALA A 47 -10.98 13.57 -14.16
N PHE A 48 -11.22 12.36 -13.65
CA PHE A 48 -11.95 12.20 -12.39
C PHE A 48 -11.15 12.67 -11.17
N ALA A 49 -9.82 12.48 -11.18
CA ALA A 49 -8.95 12.96 -10.09
C ALA A 49 -8.94 14.49 -10.01
N GLU A 50 -8.94 15.19 -11.15
CA GLU A 50 -9.06 16.64 -11.23
C GLU A 50 -10.41 17.12 -10.68
N LEU A 51 -11.52 16.50 -11.11
CA LEU A 51 -12.87 16.79 -10.61
C LEU A 51 -12.97 16.58 -9.08
N GLU A 52 -12.35 15.52 -8.56
CA GLU A 52 -12.30 15.25 -7.11
C GLU A 52 -11.47 16.31 -6.38
N ALA A 53 -10.32 16.70 -6.91
CA ALA A 53 -9.47 17.73 -6.32
C ALA A 53 -10.20 19.09 -6.27
N GLU A 54 -10.93 19.44 -7.33
CA GLU A 54 -11.76 20.65 -7.37
C GLU A 54 -12.92 20.59 -6.36
N ALA A 55 -13.59 19.44 -6.24
CA ALA A 55 -14.66 19.29 -5.25
C ALA A 55 -14.12 19.38 -3.80
N LEU A 56 -12.93 18.85 -3.54
CA LEU A 56 -12.26 18.94 -2.24
C LEU A 56 -11.78 20.37 -1.92
N SER A 57 -11.42 21.16 -2.94
CA SER A 57 -10.99 22.54 -2.74
C SER A 57 -12.15 23.44 -2.29
N LYS A 58 -13.39 23.13 -2.71
CA LYS A 58 -14.63 23.81 -2.33
C LYS A 58 -15.07 23.53 -0.89
N LEU A 59 -14.53 22.50 -0.24
CA LEU A 59 -14.79 22.22 1.18
C LEU A 59 -14.06 23.23 2.07
N SER A 60 -14.69 23.60 3.19
CA SER A 60 -13.99 24.36 4.24
C SER A 60 -12.79 23.56 4.77
N ARG A 61 -11.80 24.25 5.34
CA ARG A 61 -10.63 23.59 5.94
C ARG A 61 -11.04 22.50 6.93
N GLU A 62 -11.96 22.81 7.83
CA GLU A 62 -12.46 21.86 8.83
C GLU A 62 -13.17 20.66 8.18
N GLN A 63 -14.02 20.89 7.18
CA GLN A 63 -14.69 19.80 6.45
C GLN A 63 -13.68 18.90 5.75
N ARG A 64 -12.63 19.47 5.16
CA ARG A 64 -11.58 18.70 4.49
C ARG A 64 -10.79 17.84 5.47
N HIS A 65 -10.44 18.37 6.64
CA HIS A 65 -9.82 17.59 7.71
C HIS A 65 -10.71 16.42 8.15
N ARG A 66 -11.99 16.69 8.46
CA ARG A 66 -12.95 15.65 8.86
C ARG A 66 -13.14 14.58 7.78
N TYR A 67 -13.20 14.97 6.51
CA TYR A 67 -13.29 14.02 5.40
C TYR A 67 -12.09 13.05 5.38
N PHE A 68 -10.87 13.55 5.51
CA PHE A 68 -9.68 12.70 5.52
C PHE A 68 -9.53 11.86 6.79
N ASP A 69 -10.03 12.35 7.93
CA ASP A 69 -10.12 11.56 9.17
C ASP A 69 -11.12 10.40 9.02
N ASP A 70 -12.32 10.68 8.51
CA ASP A 70 -13.35 9.67 8.24
C ASP A 70 -12.86 8.64 7.20
N LEU A 71 -12.17 9.11 6.15
CA LEU A 71 -11.58 8.24 5.13
C LEU A 71 -10.52 7.32 5.72
N ARG A 72 -9.63 7.84 6.57
CA ARG A 72 -8.62 7.04 7.28
C ARG A 72 -9.27 6.04 8.23
N ALA A 73 -10.30 6.43 8.97
CA ALA A 73 -11.03 5.53 9.86
C ALA A 73 -11.69 4.39 9.07
N LEU A 74 -12.29 4.71 7.93
CA LEU A 74 -12.88 3.72 7.03
C LEU A 74 -11.83 2.75 6.47
N GLN A 75 -10.66 3.25 6.06
CA GLN A 75 -9.55 2.42 5.59
C GLN A 75 -8.99 1.49 6.67
N ARG A 76 -8.86 1.96 7.93
CA ARG A 76 -8.44 1.13 9.07
C ARG A 76 -9.40 -0.03 9.30
N ARG A 77 -10.71 0.24 9.39
CA ARG A 77 -11.73 -0.82 9.54
C ARG A 77 -11.63 -1.89 8.44
N ARG A 78 -11.37 -1.48 7.19
CA ARG A 78 -11.17 -2.42 6.08
C ARG A 78 -9.87 -3.21 6.22
N PHE A 79 -8.81 -2.60 6.73
CA PHE A 79 -7.56 -3.29 7.00
C PHE A 79 -7.76 -4.35 8.09
N ASP A 80 -8.35 -3.96 9.22
CA ASP A 80 -8.63 -4.85 10.35
C ASP A 80 -9.53 -6.03 9.93
N GLN A 81 -10.58 -5.74 9.14
CA GLN A 81 -11.45 -6.78 8.58
C GLN A 81 -10.67 -7.76 7.70
N ARG A 82 -9.82 -7.27 6.80
CA ARG A 82 -9.00 -8.14 5.93
C ARG A 82 -8.02 -8.98 6.73
N GLN A 83 -7.43 -8.42 7.79
CA GLN A 83 -6.55 -9.18 8.67
C GLN A 83 -7.32 -10.30 9.38
N ALA A 84 -8.50 -10.00 9.92
CA ALA A 84 -9.36 -11.02 10.51
C ALA A 84 -9.79 -12.11 9.51
N ASP A 85 -10.07 -11.71 8.26
CA ASP A 85 -10.42 -12.66 7.19
C ASP A 85 -9.25 -13.57 6.85
N LEU A 86 -8.02 -13.05 6.78
CA LEU A 86 -6.81 -13.86 6.57
C LEU A 86 -6.61 -14.87 7.69
N SER A 87 -6.69 -14.46 8.95
CA SER A 87 -6.59 -15.39 10.09
C SER A 87 -7.69 -16.45 10.06
N ARG A 88 -8.91 -16.10 9.63
CA ARG A 88 -10.00 -17.06 9.47
C ARG A 88 -9.74 -18.04 8.32
N LEU A 89 -9.16 -17.58 7.22
CA LEU A 89 -8.80 -18.42 6.07
C LEU A 89 -7.69 -19.39 6.44
N GLU A 90 -6.65 -18.95 7.14
CA GLU A 90 -5.59 -19.82 7.68
C GLU A 90 -6.19 -20.92 8.56
N GLY A 91 -7.09 -20.55 9.48
CA GLY A 91 -7.81 -21.54 10.30
C GLY A 91 -8.71 -22.48 9.49
N CYS A 92 -9.35 -22.01 8.41
CA CYS A 92 -10.16 -22.84 7.52
C CYS A 92 -9.29 -23.85 6.77
N LEU A 93 -8.20 -23.38 6.16
CA LEU A 93 -7.26 -24.19 5.41
C LEU A 93 -6.61 -25.28 6.26
N ASN A 94 -6.22 -24.96 7.49
CA ASN A 94 -5.64 -25.94 8.41
C ASN A 94 -6.62 -27.06 8.79
N ARG A 95 -7.95 -26.80 8.76
CA ARG A 95 -8.98 -27.78 9.12
C ARG A 95 -9.53 -28.57 7.92
N THR A 96 -9.45 -28.03 6.71
CA THR A 96 -10.03 -28.66 5.51
C THR A 96 -8.99 -29.38 4.67
N ALA A 97 -9.30 -30.59 4.21
CA ALA A 97 -8.55 -31.23 3.13
C ALA A 97 -8.54 -30.31 1.88
N LYS A 98 -7.39 -30.21 1.19
CA LYS A 98 -7.10 -29.28 0.08
C LYS A 98 -8.25 -29.10 -0.94
N ALA A 99 -9.06 -30.14 -1.19
CA ALA A 99 -10.16 -30.13 -2.15
C ALA A 99 -11.33 -29.18 -1.82
N LYS A 100 -11.49 -28.71 -0.56
CA LYS A 100 -12.60 -27.80 -0.15
C LYS A 100 -12.17 -26.38 0.22
N ALA A 101 -10.88 -26.06 0.06
CA ALA A 101 -10.29 -24.77 0.42
C ALA A 101 -10.92 -23.55 -0.29
N SER A 102 -11.30 -23.70 -1.56
CA SER A 102 -11.93 -22.62 -2.35
C SER A 102 -13.27 -22.16 -1.78
N SER A 103 -14.00 -23.05 -1.11
CA SER A 103 -15.30 -22.74 -0.50
C SER A 103 -15.18 -21.78 0.70
N CYS A 104 -14.00 -21.69 1.34
CA CYS A 104 -13.74 -20.80 2.47
C CYS A 104 -13.72 -19.31 2.07
N PHE A 105 -13.51 -18.97 0.79
CA PHE A 105 -13.14 -17.62 0.34
C PHE A 105 -14.21 -16.89 -0.51
N GLU A 106 -14.88 -17.58 -1.43
CA GLU A 106 -15.57 -16.89 -2.54
C GLU A 106 -16.77 -16.04 -2.15
N ARG A 107 -17.62 -16.52 -1.23
CA ARG A 107 -18.84 -15.79 -0.84
C ARG A 107 -18.51 -14.50 -0.10
N GLN A 108 -17.53 -14.54 0.79
CA GLN A 108 -17.22 -13.40 1.65
C GLN A 108 -16.60 -12.23 0.87
N HIS A 109 -15.63 -12.53 0.01
CA HIS A 109 -14.89 -11.50 -0.74
C HIS A 109 -15.81 -10.60 -1.59
N ARG A 110 -16.87 -11.15 -2.18
CA ARG A 110 -17.84 -10.38 -2.97
C ARG A 110 -18.67 -9.43 -2.10
N HIS A 111 -19.13 -9.91 -0.94
CA HIS A 111 -19.91 -9.09 0.01
C HIS A 111 -19.08 -7.95 0.58
N ASP A 112 -17.80 -8.19 0.92
CA ASP A 112 -16.93 -7.17 1.49
C ASP A 112 -16.62 -6.06 0.50
N ARG A 113 -16.39 -6.42 -0.78
CA ARG A 113 -16.17 -5.43 -1.84
C ARG A 113 -17.40 -4.58 -2.08
N ALA A 114 -18.60 -5.15 -2.03
CA ALA A 114 -19.85 -4.42 -2.17
C ALA A 114 -20.08 -3.47 -0.99
N ARG A 115 -19.86 -3.95 0.24
CA ARG A 115 -19.96 -3.14 1.47
C ARG A 115 -19.00 -1.96 1.42
N TRP A 116 -17.72 -2.21 1.12
CA TRP A 116 -16.70 -1.17 1.00
C TRP A 116 -17.09 -0.06 0.02
N ARG A 117 -17.61 -0.44 -1.16
CA ARG A 117 -18.07 0.55 -2.15
C ARG A 117 -19.22 1.40 -1.62
N LYS A 118 -20.20 0.79 -0.95
CA LYS A 118 -21.33 1.50 -0.34
C LYS A 118 -20.87 2.48 0.75
N GLU A 119 -19.96 2.05 1.62
CA GLU A 119 -19.43 2.92 2.69
C GLU A 119 -18.63 4.09 2.13
N LEU A 120 -17.79 3.86 1.11
CA LEU A 120 -17.05 4.93 0.44
C LEU A 120 -17.99 5.89 -0.29
N GLN A 121 -19.03 5.37 -0.95
CA GLN A 121 -20.04 6.20 -1.62
C GLN A 121 -20.81 7.06 -0.60
N ALA A 122 -21.24 6.48 0.52
CA ALA A 122 -21.93 7.20 1.58
C ALA A 122 -21.05 8.30 2.17
N LEU A 123 -19.74 8.02 2.37
CA LEU A 123 -18.78 9.02 2.81
C LEU A 123 -18.70 10.19 1.80
N ARG A 124 -18.57 9.89 0.51
CA ARG A 124 -18.50 10.94 -0.52
C ARG A 124 -19.78 11.76 -0.61
N GLN A 125 -20.95 11.14 -0.50
CA GLN A 125 -22.24 11.82 -0.48
C GLN A 125 -22.37 12.76 0.73
N ARG A 126 -21.91 12.36 1.92
CA ARG A 126 -21.90 13.19 3.13
C ARG A 126 -21.16 14.52 2.92
N TYR A 127 -20.09 14.50 2.13
CA TYR A 127 -19.28 15.69 1.82
C TYR A 127 -19.56 16.27 0.42
N LYS A 128 -20.65 15.86 -0.25
CA LYS A 128 -21.05 16.32 -1.59
C LYS A 128 -19.94 16.15 -2.65
N LEU A 129 -19.10 15.12 -2.51
CA LEU A 129 -18.03 14.80 -3.46
C LEU A 129 -18.54 13.95 -4.62
N PRO A 130 -17.96 14.09 -5.83
CA PRO A 130 -18.37 13.32 -7.00
C PRO A 130 -18.13 11.83 -6.80
N VAL A 131 -19.05 10.98 -7.25
CA VAL A 131 -18.93 9.52 -7.13
C VAL A 131 -18.24 8.95 -8.38
N PRO A 132 -17.21 8.09 -8.26
CA PRO A 132 -16.54 7.51 -9.42
C PRO A 132 -17.53 6.71 -10.27
N PRO A 133 -17.43 6.77 -11.61
CA PRO A 133 -18.27 5.95 -12.48
C PRO A 133 -18.01 4.46 -12.17
N SER A 134 -19.07 3.73 -11.86
CA SER A 134 -19.02 2.27 -11.76
C SER A 134 -18.81 1.68 -13.15
N HIS A 135 -17.74 0.90 -13.36
CA HIS A 135 -17.36 0.21 -14.62
C HIS A 135 -18.39 -0.82 -15.16
N HIS A 136 -19.69 -0.59 -15.03
CA HIS A 136 -20.76 -1.47 -15.54
C HIS A 136 -21.37 -1.00 -16.86
N GLN A 137 -20.82 0.03 -17.52
CA GLN A 137 -21.23 0.40 -18.87
C GLN A 137 -20.19 -0.08 -19.88
N ARG A 138 -20.31 -1.35 -20.28
CA ARG A 138 -19.90 -1.77 -21.63
C ARG A 138 -21.20 -1.80 -22.43
N PRO A 139 -21.47 -0.82 -23.32
CA PRO A 139 -22.57 -0.98 -24.27
C PRO A 139 -22.24 -2.19 -25.15
N SER A 140 -23.21 -3.10 -25.26
CA SER A 140 -23.22 -4.17 -26.26
C SER A 140 -23.49 -3.60 -27.64
#